data_AF-A0A970HYQ6-F1
#
_entry.id   AF-A0A970HYQ6-F1
#
_cell.length_a   1.000
_cell.length_b   1.000
_cell.length_c   1.000
_cell.angle_alpha   90.00
_cell.angle_beta   90.00
_cell.angle_gamma   90.00
#
_symmetry.space_group_name_H-M   'P 1'
#
loop_
_entity.id
_entity.type
_entity.pdbx_description
1 polymer ?
#
loop_
_entity_poly.entity_id
_entity_poly.type
_entity_poly.pdbx_seq_one_letter_code
_entity_poly.pdbx_strand_id
1 'polypeptide(L)'
;MTQLSSWFRVVIVSALVFGFIGSTGVLAADTALQIKAPANVYAHVYRSFPDIDGNEIILEARAKVGPNVGDSWTPSIMLYWFPLHYVAHGQTQDGSFRANHFNIKMSGKRSAGIDAGDWGDLRIVVHSEIQLHIRPDGGEWSM
;
A
#
# COMPACT_ATOMS: atom_id res chain seq x y z
N MET A 1 -16.66 -59.61 -25.50
CA MET A 1 -15.27 -59.26 -25.18
C MET A 1 -14.78 -58.31 -26.26
N THR A 2 -14.71 -57.02 -25.95
CA THR A 2 -14.29 -55.97 -26.86
C THR A 2 -13.69 -54.85 -26.01
N GLN A 3 -12.36 -54.72 -26.05
CA GLN A 3 -11.65 -53.55 -25.52
C GLN A 3 -11.89 -52.37 -26.45
N LEU A 4 -12.31 -51.23 -25.90
CA LEU A 4 -12.36 -49.95 -26.59
C LEU A 4 -11.70 -48.87 -25.73
N SER A 5 -10.49 -48.52 -26.17
CA SER A 5 -9.86 -47.20 -26.22
C SER A 5 -9.82 -46.30 -24.97
N SER A 6 -8.60 -46.21 -24.45
CA SER A 6 -8.03 -45.17 -23.57
C SER A 6 -7.92 -43.80 -24.26
N TRP A 7 -8.94 -42.95 -24.18
CA TRP A 7 -8.83 -41.51 -24.48
C TRP A 7 -9.79 -40.74 -23.55
N PHE A 8 -9.38 -39.57 -23.05
CA PHE A 8 -10.02 -38.68 -22.04
C PHE A 8 -9.66 -38.90 -20.56
N ARG A 9 -8.46 -38.47 -20.18
CA ARG A 9 -8.15 -38.02 -18.80
C ARG A 9 -8.01 -36.50 -18.79
N VAL A 10 -9.11 -35.80 -18.54
CA VAL A 10 -9.14 -34.46 -17.92
C VAL A 10 -10.50 -34.33 -17.24
N VAL A 11 -10.51 -33.91 -15.97
CA VAL A 11 -11.49 -33.01 -15.31
C VAL A 11 -11.52 -33.28 -13.79
N ILE A 12 -10.86 -32.35 -13.07
CA ILE A 12 -11.29 -31.72 -11.81
C ILE A 12 -11.37 -32.61 -10.55
N VAL A 13 -10.27 -32.61 -9.78
CA VAL A 13 -10.30 -32.84 -8.33
C VAL A 13 -10.37 -31.45 -7.66
N SER A 14 -11.56 -30.86 -7.63
CA SER A 14 -11.84 -29.61 -6.93
C SER A 14 -13.22 -29.64 -6.27
N ALA A 15 -13.45 -30.62 -5.40
CA ALA A 15 -14.55 -30.57 -4.43
C ALA A 15 -14.36 -31.75 -3.48
N LEU A 16 -13.97 -31.47 -2.22
CA LEU A 16 -14.27 -32.22 -0.99
C LEU A 16 -13.14 -32.06 0.04
N VAL A 17 -13.08 -30.87 0.66
CA VAL A 17 -12.92 -30.78 2.12
C VAL A 17 -13.78 -29.60 2.59
N PHE A 18 -15.09 -29.76 2.51
CA PHE A 18 -16.05 -28.99 3.31
C PHE A 18 -16.33 -29.82 4.55
N GLY A 19 -15.93 -29.33 5.73
CA GLY A 19 -16.18 -30.09 6.95
C GLY A 19 -15.51 -29.55 8.20
N PHE A 20 -15.70 -28.28 8.55
CA PHE A 20 -15.88 -27.90 9.96
C PHE A 20 -16.61 -26.55 10.06
N ILE A 21 -17.90 -26.62 10.38
CA ILE A 21 -18.66 -25.48 10.89
C ILE A 21 -18.38 -25.43 12.38
N GLY A 22 -17.67 -24.40 12.83
CA GLY A 22 -17.43 -24.09 14.23
C GLY A 22 -17.42 -22.58 14.43
N SER A 23 -18.53 -22.06 14.96
CA SER A 23 -18.71 -20.80 15.71
C SER A 23 -17.84 -19.58 15.37
N THR A 24 -18.52 -18.57 14.79
CA THR A 24 -18.42 -17.13 15.10
C THR A 24 -17.04 -16.52 15.28
N GLY A 25 -16.59 -15.87 14.22
CA GLY A 25 -15.50 -14.90 14.24
C GLY A 25 -14.86 -14.84 12.87
N VAL A 26 -15.50 -14.17 11.90
CA VAL A 26 -14.73 -13.62 10.78
C VAL A 26 -13.93 -12.46 11.40
N LEU A 27 -12.83 -12.80 12.06
CA LEU A 27 -11.76 -11.84 12.28
C LEU A 27 -11.29 -11.52 10.87
N ALA A 28 -11.52 -10.28 10.42
CA ALA A 28 -10.89 -9.76 9.23
C ALA A 28 -9.39 -9.98 9.41
N ALA A 29 -8.83 -11.00 8.76
CA ALA A 29 -7.40 -11.17 8.72
C ALA A 29 -6.89 -9.95 7.96
N ASP A 30 -6.22 -9.03 8.65
CA ASP A 30 -5.57 -7.84 8.07
C ASP A 30 -4.69 -8.27 6.90
N THR A 31 -5.26 -8.24 5.69
CA THR A 31 -4.58 -8.69 4.48
C THR A 31 -3.81 -7.50 3.95
N ALA A 32 -2.63 -7.26 4.52
CA ALA A 32 -1.75 -6.19 4.08
C ALA A 32 -0.93 -6.65 2.86
N LEU A 33 -0.85 -5.82 1.82
CA LEU A 33 0.11 -6.03 0.75
C LEU A 33 1.53 -5.83 1.30
N GLN A 34 2.34 -6.89 1.33
CA GLN A 34 3.73 -6.80 1.75
C GLN A 34 4.65 -6.70 0.54
N ILE A 35 5.34 -5.57 0.43
CA ILE A 35 6.39 -5.36 -0.57
C ILE A 35 7.75 -5.53 0.11
N LYS A 36 8.55 -6.49 -0.36
CA LYS A 36 9.94 -6.71 0.10
C LYS A 36 10.88 -6.54 -1.08
N ALA A 37 12.02 -5.89 -0.83
CA ALA A 37 13.10 -5.76 -1.80
C ALA A 37 14.45 -6.06 -1.12
N PRO A 38 15.44 -6.60 -1.86
CA PRO A 38 16.82 -6.65 -1.39
C PRO A 38 17.37 -5.25 -1.07
N ALA A 39 18.47 -5.20 -0.31
CA ALA A 39 19.18 -3.96 -0.07
C ALA A 39 19.56 -3.26 -1.39
N ASN A 40 19.39 -1.93 -1.45
CA ASN A 40 19.66 -1.08 -2.62
C ASN A 40 18.77 -1.36 -3.85
N VAL A 41 17.69 -2.13 -3.70
CA VAL A 41 16.70 -2.35 -4.76
C VAL A 41 15.37 -1.71 -4.35
N TYR A 42 14.78 -0.93 -5.25
CA TYR A 42 13.45 -0.35 -5.05
C TYR A 42 12.40 -1.26 -5.70
N ALA A 43 11.37 -1.63 -4.94
CA ALA A 43 10.22 -2.35 -5.46
C ALA A 43 8.97 -1.45 -5.38
N HIS A 44 8.30 -1.26 -6.51
CA HIS A 44 7.12 -0.41 -6.60
C HIS A 44 5.99 -1.16 -7.29
N VAL A 45 4.76 -0.89 -6.84
CA VAL A 45 3.54 -1.30 -7.53
C VAL A 45 2.87 -0.04 -8.05
N TYR A 46 2.62 -0.01 -9.35
CA TYR A 46 2.06 1.16 -10.03
C TYR A 46 0.65 0.89 -10.50
N ARG A 47 -0.18 1.93 -10.41
CA ARG A 47 -1.45 2.04 -11.11
C ARG A 47 -1.44 3.34 -11.92
N SER A 48 -2.04 3.31 -13.10
CA SER A 48 -2.26 4.53 -13.88
C SER A 48 -3.15 5.50 -13.12
N PHE A 49 -3.04 6.78 -13.45
CA PHE A 49 -4.03 7.77 -13.05
C PHE A 49 -5.42 7.34 -13.55
N PRO A 50 -6.49 7.56 -12.77
CA PRO A 50 -7.83 7.33 -13.26
C PRO A 50 -8.10 8.27 -14.44
N ASP A 51 -8.70 7.77 -15.52
CA ASP A 51 -9.10 8.54 -16.70
C ASP A 51 -10.34 9.43 -16.44
N ILE A 52 -10.62 9.74 -15.17
CA ILE A 52 -11.81 10.48 -14.76
C ILE A 52 -11.41 11.96 -14.66
N ASP A 53 -12.08 12.80 -15.44
CA ASP A 53 -11.96 14.24 -15.31
C ASP A 53 -12.52 14.68 -13.95
N GLY A 54 -11.64 15.20 -13.10
CA GLY A 54 -11.95 15.69 -11.77
C GLY A 54 -10.97 16.79 -11.38
N ASN A 55 -11.42 17.70 -10.52
CA ASN A 55 -10.56 18.79 -10.03
C ASN A 55 -9.64 18.34 -8.89
N GLU A 56 -9.80 17.11 -8.42
CA GLU A 56 -9.12 16.60 -7.25
C GLU A 56 -8.73 15.12 -7.42
N ILE A 57 -7.51 14.80 -7.00
CA ILE A 57 -7.02 13.43 -6.89
C ILE A 57 -6.62 13.19 -5.43
N ILE A 58 -7.24 12.20 -4.80
CA ILE A 58 -6.90 11.76 -3.46
C ILE A 58 -6.27 10.36 -3.54
N LEU A 59 -5.04 10.24 -3.04
CA LEU A 59 -4.37 8.97 -2.84
C LEU A 59 -4.26 8.70 -1.35
N GLU A 60 -4.79 7.57 -0.90
CA GLU A 60 -4.73 7.13 0.49
C GLU A 60 -4.09 5.75 0.59
N ALA A 61 -3.30 5.56 1.63
CA ALA A 61 -2.78 4.25 2.00
C ALA A 61 -2.69 4.15 3.51
N ARG A 62 -3.03 2.97 4.03
CA ARG A 62 -2.72 2.58 5.40
C ARG A 62 -1.43 1.77 5.40
N ALA A 63 -0.43 2.23 6.15
CA ALA A 63 0.89 1.62 6.18
C ALA A 63 1.27 1.26 7.62
N LYS A 64 1.85 0.08 7.80
CA LYS A 64 2.38 -0.35 9.09
C LYS A 64 3.82 0.14 9.23
N VAL A 65 4.14 0.76 10.36
CA VAL A 65 5.52 1.18 10.67
C VAL A 65 6.37 -0.06 10.88
N GLY A 66 7.34 -0.26 10.00
CA GLY A 66 8.32 -1.33 10.13
C GLY A 66 9.32 -1.01 11.24
N PRO A 67 9.86 -2.01 11.95
CA PRO A 67 10.92 -1.78 12.93
C PRO A 67 12.26 -1.39 12.31
N ASN A 68 12.44 -1.65 11.00
CA ASN A 68 13.65 -1.33 10.27
C ASN A 68 13.34 -1.15 8.78
N VAL A 69 13.51 0.06 8.27
CA VAL A 69 13.35 0.39 6.84
C VAL A 69 14.67 0.38 6.06
N GLY A 70 15.74 -0.10 6.69
CA GLY A 70 17.10 -0.03 6.18
C GLY A 70 17.69 1.38 6.30
N ASP A 71 18.85 1.58 5.67
CA ASP A 71 19.60 2.84 5.72
C ASP A 71 19.02 3.94 4.80
N SER A 72 17.84 3.75 4.24
CA SER A 72 17.19 4.73 3.36
C SER A 72 15.75 4.97 3.75
N TRP A 73 15.26 6.17 3.43
CA TRP A 73 13.83 6.46 3.40
C TRP A 73 13.13 5.49 2.42
N THR A 74 12.05 4.86 2.88
CA THR A 74 11.30 3.84 2.13
C THR A 74 9.93 4.38 1.73
N PRO A 75 9.64 4.59 0.42
CA PRO A 75 8.35 5.10 -0.02
C PRO A 75 7.23 4.11 0.27
N SER A 76 6.12 4.61 0.80
CA SER A 76 4.92 3.84 1.15
C SER A 76 3.75 4.18 0.23
N ILE A 77 3.58 5.45 -0.12
CA ILE A 77 2.66 5.91 -1.15
C ILE A 77 3.32 7.02 -1.96
N MET A 78 3.17 6.97 -3.27
CA MET A 78 3.80 7.91 -4.20
C MET A 78 2.85 8.26 -5.33
N LEU A 79 2.82 9.55 -5.68
CA LEU A 79 2.27 10.06 -6.91
C LEU A 79 3.41 10.62 -7.76
N TYR A 80 3.55 10.13 -8.98
CA TYR A 80 4.58 10.58 -9.91
C TYR A 80 4.01 10.67 -11.31
N TRP A 81 4.47 11.64 -12.08
CA TRP A 81 4.16 11.78 -13.51
C TRP A 81 5.42 11.79 -14.38
N PHE A 82 6.58 11.99 -13.74
CA PHE A 82 7.89 11.86 -14.35
C PHE A 82 8.87 11.31 -13.30
N PRO A 83 9.96 10.60 -13.67
CA PRO A 83 10.91 10.08 -12.69
C PRO A 83 11.47 11.12 -11.72
N LEU A 84 11.56 12.39 -12.15
CA LEU A 84 12.00 13.52 -11.35
C LEU A 84 10.86 14.52 -11.05
N HIS A 85 9.61 14.07 -11.06
CA HIS A 85 8.50 14.90 -10.62
C HIS A 85 7.51 14.01 -9.88
N TYR A 86 7.69 14.00 -8.56
CA TYR A 86 6.94 13.13 -7.67
C TYR A 86 6.73 13.77 -6.31
N VAL A 87 5.67 13.30 -5.66
CA VAL A 87 5.38 13.50 -4.25
C VAL A 87 5.14 12.14 -3.62
N ALA A 88 5.67 11.94 -2.42
CA ALA A 88 5.54 10.66 -1.74
C ALA A 88 5.57 10.80 -0.21
N HIS A 89 4.91 9.87 0.45
CA HIS A 89 5.16 9.58 1.86
C HIS A 89 5.97 8.29 1.97
N GLY A 90 6.90 8.30 2.91
CA GLY A 90 7.67 7.12 3.24
C GLY A 90 8.17 7.17 4.66
N GLN A 91 8.52 6.00 5.16
CA GLN A 91 9.05 5.86 6.50
C GLN A 91 10.56 6.18 6.50
N THR A 92 10.99 6.95 7.50
CA THR A 92 12.39 7.27 7.77
C THR A 92 13.00 6.28 8.77
N GLN A 93 14.33 6.29 8.88
CA GLN A 93 15.09 5.41 9.77
C GLN A 93 14.68 5.51 11.24
N ASP A 94 14.23 6.69 11.68
CA ASP A 94 13.77 6.96 13.05
C ASP A 94 12.34 6.45 13.34
N GLY A 95 11.73 5.72 12.40
CA GLY A 95 10.38 5.19 12.53
C GLY A 95 9.28 6.19 12.14
N SER A 96 9.59 7.47 11.96
CA SER A 96 8.60 8.46 11.55
C SER A 96 8.21 8.29 10.08
N PHE A 97 7.01 8.75 9.73
CA PHE A 97 6.66 8.97 8.32
C PHE A 97 7.01 10.38 7.93
N ARG A 98 7.63 10.54 6.76
CA ARG A 98 8.01 11.83 6.20
C ARG A 98 7.59 11.93 4.74
N ALA A 99 7.10 13.12 4.40
CA ALA A 99 6.88 13.59 3.06
C ALA A 99 8.21 13.86 2.32
N ASN A 100 8.32 13.37 1.10
CA ASN A 100 9.41 13.68 0.19
C ASN A 100 8.84 14.14 -1.16
N HIS A 101 9.51 15.10 -1.80
CA HIS A 101 9.08 15.66 -3.07
C HIS A 101 10.27 16.16 -3.88
N PHE A 102 10.11 16.21 -5.19
CA PHE A 102 11.09 16.81 -6.09
C PHE A 102 10.40 17.71 -7.11
N ASN A 103 10.91 18.94 -7.26
CA ASN A 103 10.41 19.96 -8.20
C ASN A 103 8.91 20.32 -8.07
N ILE A 104 8.33 20.20 -6.87
CA ILE A 104 6.91 20.48 -6.61
C ILE A 104 6.76 21.32 -5.33
N LYS A 105 5.84 22.28 -5.34
CA LYS A 105 5.45 23.04 -4.15
C LYS A 105 4.39 22.29 -3.36
N MET A 106 4.49 22.38 -2.04
CA MET A 106 3.73 21.55 -1.10
C MET A 106 3.33 22.32 0.15
N SER A 107 2.10 22.13 0.62
CA SER A 107 1.58 22.64 1.89
C SER A 107 1.23 21.48 2.85
N GLY A 108 1.00 21.81 4.12
CA GLY A 108 0.62 20.85 5.17
C GLY A 108 1.76 20.21 5.95
N LYS A 109 1.40 19.31 6.87
CA LYS A 109 2.34 18.61 7.77
C LYS A 109 3.17 17.58 7.00
N ARG A 110 4.49 17.69 7.14
CA ARG A 110 5.46 16.89 6.36
C ARG A 110 6.03 15.70 7.10
N SER A 111 5.75 15.55 8.39
CA SER A 111 6.23 14.41 9.16
C SER A 111 5.34 14.12 10.35
N ALA A 112 5.21 12.85 10.72
CA ALA A 112 4.61 12.43 11.98
C ALA A 112 5.37 11.22 12.53
N GLY A 113 5.64 11.25 13.84
CA GLY A 113 6.10 10.07 14.57
C GLY A 113 4.92 9.11 14.76
N ILE A 114 5.13 7.85 14.40
CA ILE A 114 4.22 6.74 14.66
C ILE A 114 5.09 5.61 15.19
N ASP A 115 4.67 4.96 16.27
CA ASP A 115 5.50 3.96 16.94
C ASP A 115 5.66 2.70 16.06
N ALA A 116 6.80 2.02 16.22
CA ALA A 116 7.09 0.82 15.44
C ALA A 116 6.08 -0.28 15.77
N GLY A 117 5.53 -0.90 14.72
CA GLY A 117 4.47 -1.91 14.84
C GLY A 117 3.05 -1.34 14.77
N ASP A 118 2.89 -0.02 14.88
CA ASP A 118 1.59 0.64 14.73
C ASP A 118 1.28 0.96 13.26
N TRP A 119 0.02 1.31 13.03
CA TRP A 119 -0.49 1.71 11.73
C TRP A 119 -0.59 3.23 11.62
N GLY A 120 -0.34 3.74 10.42
CA GLY A 120 -0.59 5.13 10.06
C GLY A 120 -1.41 5.24 8.78
N ASP A 121 -2.25 6.26 8.72
CA ASP A 121 -2.93 6.66 7.50
C ASP A 121 -2.13 7.77 6.81
N LEU A 122 -1.90 7.58 5.51
CA LEU A 122 -1.17 8.49 4.63
C LEU A 122 -2.15 9.00 3.57
N ARG A 123 -2.13 10.31 3.31
CA ARG A 123 -2.97 10.92 2.26
C ARG A 123 -2.18 11.95 1.45
N ILE A 124 -2.32 11.87 0.13
CA ILE A 124 -1.90 12.89 -0.83
C ILE A 124 -3.15 13.45 -1.50
N VAL A 125 -3.37 14.75 -1.40
CA VAL A 125 -4.45 15.45 -2.12
C VAL A 125 -3.82 16.34 -3.17
N VAL A 126 -4.26 16.20 -4.42
CA VAL A 126 -3.85 17.07 -5.53
C VAL A 126 -5.06 17.83 -6.01
N HIS A 127 -4.98 19.15 -5.90
CA HIS A 127 -5.97 20.09 -6.43
C HIS A 127 -5.24 21.31 -7.01
N SER A 128 -5.53 22.53 -6.54
CA SER A 128 -4.77 23.75 -6.88
C SER A 128 -3.36 23.73 -6.28
N GLU A 129 -3.18 22.97 -5.21
CA GLU A 129 -1.91 22.66 -4.57
C GLU A 129 -1.85 21.18 -4.18
N ILE A 130 -0.65 20.68 -3.87
CA ILE A 130 -0.47 19.34 -3.31
C ILE A 130 -0.40 19.44 -1.79
N GLN A 131 -1.34 18.78 -1.13
CA GLN A 131 -1.41 18.66 0.32
C GLN A 131 -1.04 17.25 0.75
N LEU A 132 -0.35 17.17 1.88
CA LEU A 132 0.07 15.91 2.49
C LEU A 132 -0.42 15.82 3.92
N HIS A 133 -0.98 14.66 4.24
CA HIS A 133 -1.48 14.41 5.58
C HIS A 133 -1.01 13.04 6.05
N ILE A 134 -0.62 13.01 7.32
CA ILE A 134 -0.19 11.80 8.02
C ILE A 134 -0.86 11.81 9.38
N ARG A 135 -1.44 10.69 9.78
CA ARG A 135 -1.96 10.50 11.14
C ARG A 135 -1.68 9.09 11.66
N PRO A 136 -1.50 8.94 12.99
CA PRO A 136 -1.65 7.65 13.65
C PRO A 136 -3.05 7.07 13.41
N ASP A 137 -3.17 5.74 13.50
CA ASP A 137 -4.43 5.02 13.33
C ASP A 137 -5.59 5.63 14.12
N GLY A 138 -6.69 5.96 13.43
CA GLY A 138 -7.87 6.57 14.04
C GLY A 138 -7.69 8.01 14.55
N GLY A 139 -6.53 8.63 14.36
CA GLY A 139 -6.27 10.01 14.75
C GLY A 139 -6.99 11.05 13.90
N GLU A 140 -6.85 12.33 14.26
CA GLU A 140 -7.29 13.43 13.40
C GLU A 140 -6.26 13.69 12.29
N TRP A 141 -6.75 14.08 11.13
CA TRP A 141 -5.87 14.55 10.06
C TRP A 141 -5.21 15.84 10.49
N SER A 142 -3.89 15.89 10.42
CA SER A 142 -3.18 17.15 10.55
C SER A 142 -3.54 18.07 9.37
N MET A 143 -4.11 19.24 9.67
CA MET A 143 -4.18 20.35 8.72
C MET A 143 -2.79 20.95 8.50
#